data_AF-A0A920TH65-F1
#
_entry.id   AF-A0A920TH65-F1
#
_cell.length_a   1.000
_cell.length_b   1.000
_cell.length_c   1.000
_cell.angle_alpha   90.00
_cell.angle_beta   90.00
_cell.angle_gamma   90.00
#
_symmetry.space_group_name_H-M   'P 1'
#
loop_
_entity.id
_entity.type
_entity.pdbx_description
1 polymer ?
#
loop_
_entity_poly.entity_id
_entity_poly.type
_entity_poly.pdbx_seq_one_letter_code
_entity_poly.pdbx_strand_id
1 'polypeptide(L)' 'MLIGISPVVGPELLSVLYRMGHGDEILLADAFFPGDTYGQRLIRCDGISINDLLKGILPLISLDTYVELQLQ' A
#
# COMPACT_ATOMS: atom_id res chain seq x y z
N MET A 1 -3.21 -17.30 -6.33
CA MET A 1 -1.93 -16.68 -5.97
C MET A 1 -1.08 -16.55 -7.21
N LEU A 2 -0.44 -15.39 -7.42
CA LEU A 2 0.47 -15.18 -8.54
C LEU A 2 1.89 -15.58 -8.12
N ILE A 3 2.68 -16.10 -9.06
CA ILE A 3 4.07 -16.48 -8.80
C ILE A 3 4.88 -15.19 -8.60
N GLY A 4 5.62 -15.11 -7.49
CA GLY A 4 6.49 -13.96 -7.18
C GLY A 4 5.80 -12.75 -6.53
N ILE A 5 4.49 -12.82 -6.24
CA ILE A 5 3.74 -11.75 -5.57
C ILE A 5 3.24 -12.27 -4.22
N SER A 6 3.47 -11.49 -3.16
CA SER A 6 3.01 -11.85 -1.82
C SER A 6 1.48 -11.96 -1.79
N PRO A 7 0.92 -13.02 -1.16
CA PRO A 7 -0.54 -13.22 -1.14
C PRO A 7 -1.29 -12.21 -0.28
N VAL A 8 -0.60 -11.45 0.56
CA VAL A 8 -1.19 -10.34 1.33
C VAL A 8 -1.57 -9.18 0.41
N VAL A 9 -0.99 -9.12 -0.80
CA VAL A 9 -1.35 -8.12 -1.81
C VAL A 9 -2.55 -8.64 -2.60
N GLY A 10 -3.74 -8.23 -2.15
CA GLY A 10 -4.99 -8.54 -2.82
C GLY A 10 -5.09 -7.91 -4.23
N PRO A 11 -6.06 -8.35 -5.05
CA PRO A 11 -6.21 -7.89 -6.44
C PRO A 11 -6.47 -6.39 -6.55
N GLU A 12 -7.27 -5.82 -5.64
CA GLU A 12 -7.57 -4.39 -5.63
C GLU A 12 -6.35 -3.55 -5.28
N LEU A 13 -5.60 -3.94 -4.24
CA LEU A 13 -4.34 -3.29 -3.88
C LEU A 13 -3.33 -3.37 -5.04
N LEU A 14 -3.17 -4.54 -5.66
CA LEU A 14 -2.27 -4.71 -6.80
C LEU A 14 -2.67 -3.80 -7.97
N SER A 15 -3.97 -3.67 -8.26
CA SER A 15 -4.47 -2.77 -9.31
C SER A 15 -4.20 -1.31 -9.00
N VAL A 16 -4.22 -0.90 -7.73
CA VAL A 16 -3.92 0.47 -7.32
C VAL A 16 -2.43 0.74 -7.45
N LEU A 17 -1.57 -0.14 -6.91
CA LEU A 17 -0.12 -0.02 -7.03
C LEU A 17 0.33 0.06 -8.50
N TYR A 18 -0.27 -0.73 -9.40
CA TYR A 18 0.05 -0.69 -10.83
C TYR A 18 -0.29 0.64 -11.50
N ARG A 19 -1.27 1.39 -10.98
CA ARG A 19 -1.75 2.66 -11.54
C ARG A 19 -1.10 3.88 -10.90
N MET A 20 -0.43 3.70 -9.76
CA MET A 20 0.31 4.78 -9.10
C MET A 20 1.45 5.26 -9.99
N GLY A 21 1.55 6.57 -10.14
CA GLY A 21 2.66 7.24 -10.81
C GLY A 21 3.77 7.64 -9.85
N HIS A 22 4.77 8.33 -10.38
CA HIS A 22 5.82 8.96 -9.57
C HIS A 22 5.21 10.08 -8.71
N GLY A 23 5.54 10.10 -7.42
CA GLY A 23 5.02 11.05 -6.45
C GLY A 23 3.62 10.71 -5.90
N ASP A 24 2.97 9.64 -6.38
CA ASP A 24 1.74 9.16 -5.75
C ASP A 24 2.05 8.49 -4.41
N GLU A 25 1.22 8.78 -3.42
CA GLU A 25 1.37 8.29 -2.05
C GLU A 25 0.30 7.26 -1.69
N ILE A 26 0.64 6.34 -0.79
CA ILE A 26 -0.28 5.36 -0.22
C ILE A 26 -0.13 5.35 1.30
N LEU A 27 -1.25 5.49 2.01
CA LEU A 27 -1.29 5.42 3.47
C LEU A 27 -1.61 3.97 3.90
N LEU A 28 -0.72 3.37 4.68
CA LEU A 28 -1.01 2.12 5.39
C LEU A 28 -1.54 2.45 6.79
N ALA A 29 -2.87 2.43 6.92
CA ALA A 29 -3.57 2.82 8.12
C ALA A 29 -3.80 1.64 9.09
N ASP A 30 -3.81 1.93 10.39
CA ASP A 30 -4.25 0.97 11.40
C ASP A 30 -5.78 0.91 11.52
N ALA A 31 -6.28 0.08 12.43
CA ALA A 31 -7.71 -0.10 12.65
C ALA A 31 -8.41 1.10 13.34
N PHE A 32 -7.66 2.06 13.88
CA PHE A 32 -8.20 3.24 14.57
C PHE A 32 -8.21 4.48 13.68
N PHE A 33 -7.48 4.47 12.56
CA PHE A 33 -7.50 5.54 11.59
C PHE A 33 -8.89 5.65 10.93
N PRO A 34 -9.48 6.86 10.84
CA PRO A 34 -10.79 7.05 10.23
C PRO A 34 -10.69 7.07 8.69
N GLY A 35 -10.48 5.88 8.12
CA GLY A 35 -10.30 5.68 6.68
C GLY A 35 -11.47 6.14 5.82
N ASP A 36 -12.71 5.93 6.27
CA ASP A 36 -13.91 6.40 5.56
C ASP A 36 -14.04 7.92 5.50
N THR A 37 -13.42 8.64 6.44
CA THR A 37 -13.49 10.11 6.51
C THR A 37 -12.45 10.77 5.60
N TYR A 38 -11.22 10.26 5.57
CA TYR A 38 -10.10 10.90 4.85
C TYR A 38 -9.70 10.19 3.54
N GLY A 39 -10.11 8.94 3.35
CA GLY A 39 -9.73 8.16 2.19
C GLY A 39 -10.41 8.63 0.91
N GLN A 40 -9.64 9.15 -0.05
CA GLN A 40 -10.14 9.36 -1.41
C GLN A 40 -10.44 8.03 -2.12
N ARG A 41 -9.64 7.00 -1.78
CA ARG A 41 -9.79 5.62 -2.22
C ARG A 41 -9.42 4.72 -1.04
N LEU A 42 -10.42 4.02 -0.50
CA LEU A 42 -10.23 3.12 0.64
C LEU A 42 -10.15 1.67 0.16
N ILE A 43 -9.08 0.97 0.51
CA ILE A 43 -8.91 -0.48 0.29
C ILE A 43 -8.84 -1.13 1.65
N ARG A 44 -9.71 -2.11 1.90
CA ARG A 44 -9.73 -2.85 3.16
C ARG A 44 -8.79 -4.05 3.12
N CYS A 45 -7.89 -4.12 4.08
CA CYS A 45 -6.93 -5.21 4.28
C CYS A 45 -7.04 -5.76 5.72
N ASP A 46 -8.26 -6.07 6.16
CA ASP A 46 -8.51 -6.49 7.53
C ASP A 46 -7.79 -7.80 7.88
N GLY A 47 -7.32 -7.89 9.13
CA GLY A 47 -6.63 -9.07 9.63
C GLY A 47 -5.19 -9.23 9.14
N ILE A 48 -4.66 -8.25 8.41
CA ILE A 48 -3.26 -8.21 7.96
C ILE A 48 -2.52 -7.14 8.77
N SER A 49 -1.33 -7.46 9.27
CA SER A 49 -0.50 -6.46 9.96
C SER A 49 0.11 -5.49 8.94
N ILE A 50 0.30 -4.22 9.34
CA ILE A 50 0.97 -3.23 8.49
C ILE A 50 2.38 -3.70 8.09
N ASN A 51 3.09 -4.39 8.99
CA ASN A 51 4.43 -4.92 8.72
C ASN A 51 4.41 -5.95 7.58
N ASP A 52 3.46 -6.88 7.59
CA ASP A 52 3.33 -7.88 6.52
C ASP A 52 2.89 -7.24 5.21
N LEU A 53 1.99 -6.26 5.28
CA LEU A 53 1.54 -5.51 4.12
C LEU A 53 2.70 -4.73 3.48
N LEU A 54 3.49 -4.00 4.28
CA LEU A 54 4.65 -3.26 3.84
C LEU A 54 5.69 -4.18 3.17
N LYS A 55 6.00 -5.33 3.78
CA LYS A 55 6.88 -6.36 3.19
C LYS A 55 6.37 -6.90 1.86
N GLY A 56 5.04 -7.00 1.70
CA GLY A 56 4.42 -7.43 0.45
C GLY A 56 4.45 -6.37 -0.64
N ILE A 57 4.33 -5.08 -0.27
CA ILE A 57 4.27 -3.95 -1.19
C ILE A 57 5.65 -3.52 -1.67
N LEU A 58 6.65 -3.40 -0.77
CA LEU A 58 7.98 -2.85 -1.10
C LEU A 58 8.66 -3.51 -2.31
N PRO A 59 8.56 -4.82 -2.57
CA PRO A 59 9.13 -5.43 -3.78
C PRO A 59 8.46 -5.03 -5.09
N LEU A 60 7.26 -4.43 -5.05
CA LEU A 60 6.43 -4.10 -6.22
C LEU A 60 6.51 -2.63 -6.62
N ILE A 61 7.07 -1.77 -5.77
CA ILE A 61 7.16 -0.32 -6.00
C ILE A 61 8.57 0.19 -5.77
N SER A 62 8.92 1.31 -6.39
CA SER A 62 10.16 2.03 -6.11
C SER A 62 9.84 3.26 -5.26
N LEU A 63 10.50 3.39 -4.11
CA LEU A 63 10.37 4.60 -3.29
C LEU A 63 11.03 5.80 -3.98
N ASP A 64 10.44 6.97 -3.78
CA ASP A 64 10.86 8.19 -4.46
C ASP A 64 12.16 8.77 -3.89
N THR A 65 13.27 8.65 -4.60
CA THR A 65 14.59 9.14 -4.14
C THR A 65 14.79 10.64 -4.26
N TYR A 66 13.82 11.40 -4.79
CA TYR A 66 13.92 12.85 -4.99
C TYR A 66 13.42 13.66 -3.79
N VAL A 67 12.89 12.99 -2.76
CA VAL A 67 12.39 13.61 -1.52
C VAL A 67 13.20 13.15 -0.30
N GLU A 68 13.27 14.00 0.72
CA GLU A 68 14.04 13.70 1.94
C GLU A 68 13.45 12.55 2.77
N LEU A 69 12.13 12.40 2.76
CA LEU A 69 11.42 11.40 3.56
C LEU A 69 10.38 10.67 2.72
N GLN A 70 10.56 9.35 2.59
CA GLN A 70 9.72 8.46 1.78
C GLN A 70 8.69 7.68 2.60
N LEU A 71 8.92 7.57 3.91
CA LEU A 71 8.10 6.81 4.85
C LEU A 71 7.77 7.72 6.03
N GLN A 72 6.48 7.94 6.26
CA GLN A 72 5.92 8.75 7.34
C GLN A 72 5.07 7.90 8.28
#